data_AF-A0A957WRE9-F1
#
_entry.id   AF-A0A957WRE9-F1
#
_cell.length_a   1.000
_cell.length_b   1.000
_cell.length_c   1.000
_cell.angle_alpha   90.00
_cell.angle_beta   90.00
_cell.angle_gamma   90.00
#
_symmetry.space_group_name_H-M   'P 1'
#
loop_
_entity.id
_entity.type
_entity.pdbx_description
1 polymer ?
#
loop_
_entity_poly.entity_id
_entity_poly.type
_entity_poly.pdbx_seq_one_letter_code
_entity_poly.pdbx_strand_id
1 'polypeptide(L)'
;NKLNVSLVEPGNFLLGPQFRHHAAISRQCDAVVFFVPAGGRQVRVFAGGHLVGRYSDGDWSPENLLHVDEVIDQLAQDKKYELALIRRVLRCAFRMSENNLGAIFIIGNADDIMEHSDASEISHFALIVSTQMVDLSDEELINFAKQDGATVIDVQGKFRGCMVLLRPNAETQAEIGPGKGARHSSAAKMSAEANCLAITVSHDGPITVYDAGQRILSL
;
A
#
# COMPACT_ATOMS: atom_id res chain seq x y z
N ASN A 1 -8.40 10.63 -31.83
CA ASN A 1 -6.94 10.47 -31.75
C ASN A 1 -6.54 10.25 -30.30
N LYS A 2 -5.98 9.08 -29.95
CA LYS A 2 -5.33 8.89 -28.65
C LYS A 2 -3.94 9.53 -28.75
N LEU A 3 -3.59 10.39 -27.78
CA LEU A 3 -2.23 10.93 -27.64
C LEU A 3 -1.27 9.76 -27.39
N ASN A 4 -0.31 9.57 -28.28
CA ASN A 4 0.68 8.50 -28.15
C ASN A 4 1.91 9.10 -27.46
N VAL A 5 2.00 8.88 -26.15
CA VAL A 5 2.98 9.52 -25.27
C VAL A 5 4.01 8.48 -24.86
N SER A 6 5.28 8.75 -25.17
CA SER A 6 6.39 7.86 -24.81
C SER A 6 6.53 7.73 -23.29
N LEU A 7 6.51 6.50 -22.77
CA LEU A 7 6.67 6.19 -21.33
C LEU A 7 8.14 5.99 -20.90
N VAL A 8 9.10 6.45 -21.71
CA VAL A 8 10.53 6.06 -21.64
C VAL A 8 11.28 6.63 -20.42
N GLU A 9 10.67 7.47 -19.59
CA GLU A 9 11.33 7.92 -18.36
C GLU A 9 11.24 6.88 -17.23
N PRO A 10 12.23 6.84 -16.32
CA PRO A 10 12.11 6.13 -15.05
C PRO A 10 11.07 6.87 -14.20
N GLY A 11 9.79 6.67 -14.52
CA GLY A 11 8.69 7.22 -13.74
C GLY A 11 8.76 6.66 -12.31
N ASN A 12 8.31 7.47 -11.35
CA ASN A 12 8.17 7.07 -9.95
C ASN A 12 7.65 5.63 -9.86
N PHE A 13 8.39 4.74 -9.18
CA PHE A 13 8.16 3.29 -9.20
C PHE A 13 6.75 2.89 -8.71
N LEU A 14 6.10 3.78 -7.96
CA LEU A 14 4.75 3.61 -7.42
C LEU A 14 3.67 3.80 -8.48
N LEU A 15 3.94 4.63 -9.50
CA LEU A 15 2.97 4.96 -10.51
C LEU A 15 2.82 3.78 -11.49
N GLY A 16 1.64 3.17 -11.46
CA GLY A 16 1.23 2.19 -12.47
C GLY A 16 1.35 2.75 -13.89
N PRO A 17 1.37 1.89 -14.93
CA PRO A 17 1.47 2.32 -16.33
C PRO A 17 0.48 3.42 -16.72
N GLN A 18 -0.74 3.35 -16.19
CA GLN A 18 -1.78 4.35 -16.41
C GLN A 18 -1.42 5.72 -15.84
N PHE A 19 -0.92 5.83 -14.60
CA PHE A 19 -0.51 7.11 -14.05
C PHE A 19 0.76 7.67 -14.71
N ARG A 20 1.70 6.80 -15.10
CA ARG A 20 2.87 7.23 -15.89
C ARG A 20 2.45 7.86 -17.21
N HIS A 21 1.37 7.38 -17.83
CA HIS A 21 0.81 8.00 -19.03
C HIS A 21 0.25 9.42 -18.75
N HIS A 22 -0.54 9.60 -17.70
CA HIS A 22 -1.10 10.92 -17.34
C HIS A 22 -0.03 11.91 -16.89
N ALA A 23 0.96 11.44 -16.12
CA ALA A 23 2.15 12.20 -15.78
C ALA A 23 2.88 12.63 -17.06
N ALA A 24 3.17 11.71 -17.98
CA ALA A 24 3.86 12.04 -19.22
C ALA A 24 3.06 13.03 -20.09
N ILE A 25 1.73 12.93 -20.17
CA ILE A 25 0.87 13.95 -20.81
C ILE A 25 1.07 15.31 -20.14
N SER A 26 0.98 15.38 -18.81
CA SER A 26 1.08 16.66 -18.08
C SER A 26 2.41 17.37 -18.34
N ARG A 27 3.51 16.61 -18.50
CA ARG A 27 4.84 17.16 -18.81
C ARG A 27 4.99 17.55 -20.28
N GLN A 28 4.68 16.64 -21.20
CA GLN A 28 4.93 16.86 -22.63
C GLN A 28 4.02 17.93 -23.23
N CYS A 29 2.82 18.10 -22.67
CA CYS A 29 1.86 19.08 -23.13
C CYS A 29 1.84 20.37 -22.30
N ASP A 30 2.71 20.49 -21.28
CA ASP A 30 2.70 21.60 -20.31
C ASP A 30 1.28 21.89 -19.78
N ALA A 31 0.63 20.83 -19.29
CA ALA A 31 -0.79 20.84 -18.94
C ALA A 31 -1.04 20.27 -17.55
N VAL A 32 -2.14 20.72 -16.93
CA VAL A 32 -2.69 20.06 -15.74
C VAL A 32 -3.65 18.96 -16.19
N VAL A 33 -3.39 17.73 -15.75
CA VAL A 33 -4.22 16.57 -16.09
C VAL A 33 -5.05 16.17 -14.89
N PHE A 34 -6.37 16.22 -15.05
CA PHE A 34 -7.33 15.67 -14.09
C PHE A 34 -7.73 14.27 -14.56
N PHE A 35 -7.31 13.26 -13.81
CA PHE A 35 -7.67 11.87 -14.07
C PHE A 35 -8.73 11.41 -13.06
N VAL A 36 -9.85 10.93 -13.57
CA VAL A 36 -10.93 10.35 -12.77
C VAL A 36 -10.86 8.84 -12.93
N PRO A 37 -10.40 8.08 -11.91
CA PRO A 37 -10.39 6.63 -11.98
C PRO A 37 -11.80 6.05 -12.13
N ALA A 38 -11.86 4.79 -12.56
CA ALA A 38 -13.12 4.07 -12.66
C ALA A 38 -13.87 4.09 -11.31
N GLY A 39 -15.16 4.42 -11.34
CA GLY A 39 -15.99 4.61 -10.15
C GLY A 39 -16.15 6.06 -9.68
N GLY A 40 -15.33 7.00 -10.16
CA GLY A 40 -15.61 8.45 -10.03
C GLY A 40 -15.54 9.04 -8.62
N ARG A 41 -15.01 8.30 -7.64
CA ARG A 41 -14.95 8.74 -6.23
C ARG A 41 -13.76 9.64 -5.89
N GLN A 42 -12.76 9.65 -6.75
CA GLN A 42 -11.54 10.43 -6.58
C GLN A 42 -11.12 11.07 -7.90
N VAL A 43 -10.41 12.20 -7.83
CA VAL A 43 -9.72 12.81 -8.97
C VAL A 43 -8.26 12.92 -8.61
N ARG A 44 -7.38 12.37 -9.44
CA ARG A 44 -5.93 12.50 -9.32
C ARG A 44 -5.47 13.62 -10.25
N VAL A 45 -4.65 14.52 -9.75
CA VAL A 45 -4.19 15.70 -10.49
C VAL A 45 -2.70 15.57 -10.77
N PHE A 46 -2.32 15.71 -12.04
CA PHE A 46 -0.94 15.69 -12.49
C PHE A 46 -0.53 17.03 -13.06
N ALA A 47 0.68 17.47 -12.72
CA ALA A 47 1.30 18.67 -13.28
C ALA A 47 2.82 18.45 -13.39
N GLY A 48 3.43 18.91 -14.49
CA GLY A 48 4.87 18.81 -14.72
C GLY A 48 5.45 17.38 -14.75
N GLY A 49 4.60 16.36 -14.91
CA GLY A 49 5.01 14.97 -14.84
C GLY A 49 4.90 14.31 -13.47
N HIS A 50 4.26 14.97 -12.51
CA HIS A 50 4.13 14.48 -11.15
C HIS A 50 2.66 14.40 -10.75
N LEU A 51 2.30 13.41 -9.93
CA LEU A 51 1.05 13.43 -9.17
C LEU A 51 1.19 14.51 -8.10
N VAL A 52 0.38 15.55 -8.16
CA VAL A 52 0.48 16.73 -7.28
C VAL A 52 -0.69 16.86 -6.30
N GLY A 53 -1.78 16.14 -6.54
CA GLY A 53 -2.91 16.17 -5.64
C GLY A 53 -3.97 15.10 -5.91
N ARG A 54 -4.84 14.94 -4.92
CA ARG A 54 -6.05 14.14 -4.97
C ARG A 54 -7.22 14.99 -4.48
N TYR A 55 -8.36 14.87 -5.16
CA TYR A 55 -9.65 15.30 -4.65
C TYR A 55 -10.49 14.07 -4.34
N SER A 56 -11.06 13.98 -3.14
CA SER A 56 -11.92 12.88 -2.71
C SER A 56 -12.85 13.37 -1.60
N ASP A 57 -14.10 12.92 -1.62
CA ASP A 57 -15.10 13.21 -0.57
C ASP A 57 -15.27 14.71 -0.22
N GLY A 58 -15.06 15.60 -1.19
CA GLY A 58 -15.18 17.06 -0.99
C GLY A 58 -13.86 17.75 -0.63
N ASP A 59 -12.81 16.99 -0.35
CA ASP A 59 -11.55 17.51 0.16
C ASP A 59 -10.42 17.41 -0.86
N TRP A 60 -9.58 18.45 -0.87
CA TRP A 60 -8.33 18.48 -1.62
C TRP A 60 -7.17 18.06 -0.72
N SER A 61 -6.39 17.07 -1.17
CA SER A 61 -5.17 16.61 -0.52
C SER A 61 -3.98 16.80 -1.46
N PRO A 62 -2.91 17.52 -1.06
CA PRO A 62 -1.68 17.53 -1.83
C PRO A 62 -1.06 16.13 -1.81
N GLU A 63 -0.53 15.70 -2.95
CA GLU A 63 0.20 14.44 -3.08
C GLU A 63 1.67 14.80 -3.33
N ASN A 64 2.55 14.35 -2.44
CA ASN A 64 3.98 14.57 -2.61
C ASN A 64 4.70 13.22 -2.59
N LEU A 65 4.89 12.67 -3.78
CA LEU A 65 5.61 11.41 -3.93
C LEU A 65 7.14 11.57 -3.92
N LEU A 66 7.67 12.80 -3.82
CA LEU A 66 9.11 13.08 -3.97
C LEU A 66 9.95 12.48 -2.83
N HIS A 67 9.38 12.35 -1.63
CA HIS A 67 10.09 11.78 -0.47
C HIS A 67 9.80 10.30 -0.25
N VAL A 68 8.95 9.67 -1.07
CA VAL A 68 8.57 8.26 -0.82
C VAL A 68 9.77 7.35 -1.01
N ASP A 69 10.57 7.57 -2.07
CA ASP A 69 11.79 6.77 -2.28
C ASP A 69 12.75 6.86 -1.10
N GLU A 70 13.00 8.07 -0.57
CA GLU A 70 13.89 8.28 0.58
C GLU A 70 13.37 7.58 1.85
N VAL A 71 12.07 7.73 2.16
CA VAL A 71 11.44 7.08 3.31
C VAL A 71 11.50 5.56 3.19
N ILE A 72 11.25 5.02 2.00
CA ILE A 72 11.26 3.56 1.77
C ILE A 72 12.68 3.00 1.75
N ASP A 73 13.65 3.71 1.18
CA ASP A 73 15.05 3.31 1.20
C ASP A 73 15.58 3.29 2.64
N GLN A 74 15.26 4.31 3.45
CA GLN A 74 15.65 4.38 4.87
C GLN A 74 14.99 3.24 5.67
N LEU A 75 13.68 3.04 5.50
CA LEU A 75 12.96 1.97 6.17
C LEU A 75 13.50 0.58 5.81
N ALA A 76 13.80 0.35 4.53
CA ALA A 76 14.37 -0.92 4.07
C ALA A 76 15.72 -1.20 4.73
N GLN A 77 16.57 -0.17 4.88
CA GLN A 77 17.85 -0.28 5.57
C GLN A 77 17.67 -0.57 7.06
N ASP A 78 16.85 0.22 7.76
CA ASP A 78 16.66 0.12 9.21
C ASP A 78 16.07 -1.23 9.63
N LYS A 79 15.12 -1.74 8.85
CA LYS A 79 14.46 -3.04 9.12
C LYS A 79 15.12 -4.23 8.44
N LYS A 80 16.15 -3.98 7.61
CA LYS A 80 16.82 -5.01 6.79
C LYS A 80 15.85 -5.77 5.87
N TYR A 81 14.88 -5.06 5.32
CA TYR A 81 13.94 -5.60 4.34
C TYR A 81 14.50 -5.49 2.93
N GLU A 82 14.12 -6.43 2.07
CA GLU A 82 14.43 -6.29 0.66
C GLU A 82 13.66 -5.09 0.06
N LEU A 83 14.39 -4.11 -0.45
CA LEU A 83 13.81 -2.92 -1.05
C LEU A 83 12.85 -3.26 -2.20
N ALA A 84 13.18 -4.27 -3.00
CA ALA A 84 12.34 -4.75 -4.09
C ALA A 84 10.97 -5.26 -3.59
N LEU A 85 10.94 -5.89 -2.40
CA LEU A 85 9.72 -6.36 -1.78
C LEU A 85 8.81 -5.21 -1.37
N ILE A 86 9.32 -4.23 -0.61
CA ILE A 86 8.52 -3.08 -0.17
C ILE A 86 8.00 -2.31 -1.37
N ARG A 87 8.85 -2.04 -2.36
CA ARG A 87 8.47 -1.34 -3.60
C ARG A 87 7.34 -2.07 -4.33
N ARG A 88 7.41 -3.40 -4.39
CA ARG A 88 6.38 -4.22 -5.03
C ARG A 88 5.05 -4.19 -4.26
N VAL A 89 5.08 -4.33 -2.94
CA VAL A 89 3.87 -4.29 -2.11
C VAL A 89 3.20 -2.91 -2.21
N LEU A 90 3.99 -1.83 -2.17
CA LEU A 90 3.47 -0.47 -2.38
C LEU A 90 2.89 -0.29 -3.77
N ARG A 91 3.54 -0.79 -4.83
CA ARG A 91 2.98 -0.76 -6.19
C ARG A 91 1.61 -1.46 -6.24
N CYS A 92 1.47 -2.62 -5.60
CA CYS A 92 0.17 -3.29 -5.48
C CYS A 92 -0.83 -2.46 -4.68
N ALA A 93 -0.43 -1.85 -3.56
CA ALA A 93 -1.27 -0.95 -2.77
C ALA A 93 -1.79 0.24 -3.59
N PHE A 94 -0.95 0.84 -4.44
CA PHE A 94 -1.35 1.88 -5.39
C PHE A 94 -2.38 1.39 -6.40
N ARG A 95 -2.15 0.21 -7.00
CA ARG A 95 -3.14 -0.41 -7.90
C ARG A 95 -4.47 -0.67 -7.20
N MET A 96 -4.45 -1.06 -5.93
CA MET A 96 -5.66 -1.27 -5.14
C MET A 96 -6.39 0.05 -4.86
N SER A 97 -5.66 1.10 -4.46
CA SER A 97 -6.17 2.46 -4.29
C SER A 97 -6.89 2.98 -5.55
N GLU A 98 -6.31 2.76 -6.72
CA GLU A 98 -6.89 3.14 -8.02
C GLU A 98 -8.24 2.46 -8.31
N ASN A 99 -8.41 1.24 -7.79
CA ASN A 99 -9.59 0.42 -8.02
C ASN A 99 -10.55 0.45 -6.81
N ASN A 100 -10.35 1.36 -5.86
CA ASN A 100 -11.15 1.49 -4.63
C ASN A 100 -11.21 0.18 -3.83
N LEU A 101 -10.11 -0.57 -3.83
CA LEU A 101 -9.97 -1.82 -3.09
C LEU A 101 -9.28 -1.56 -1.75
N GLY A 102 -9.84 -2.11 -0.68
CA GLY A 102 -9.23 -2.08 0.65
C GLY A 102 -8.26 -3.25 0.86
N ALA A 103 -7.21 -3.03 1.66
CA ALA A 103 -6.27 -4.08 2.05
C ALA A 103 -5.49 -3.73 3.32
N ILE A 104 -4.94 -4.76 3.98
CA ILE A 104 -3.81 -4.64 4.91
C ILE A 104 -2.71 -5.56 4.42
N PHE A 105 -1.51 -5.02 4.24
CA PHE A 105 -0.28 -5.80 4.12
C PHE A 105 0.53 -5.65 5.38
N ILE A 106 1.07 -6.76 5.88
CA ILE A 106 2.02 -6.79 7.00
C ILE A 106 3.31 -7.45 6.51
N ILE A 107 4.44 -6.77 6.68
CA ILE A 107 5.77 -7.27 6.35
C ILE A 107 6.60 -7.31 7.64
N GLY A 108 7.07 -8.49 8.05
CA GLY A 108 7.80 -8.64 9.31
C GLY A 108 8.08 -10.10 9.66
N ASN A 109 8.47 -10.37 10.91
CA ASN A 109 8.58 -11.75 11.38
C ASN A 109 7.17 -12.37 11.46
N ALA A 110 6.93 -13.38 10.64
CA ALA A 110 5.63 -14.03 10.55
C ALA A 110 5.17 -14.64 11.86
N ASP A 111 6.09 -15.19 12.65
CA ASP A 111 5.72 -15.89 13.89
C ASP A 111 5.25 -14.87 14.94
N ASP A 112 5.98 -13.76 15.11
CA ASP A 112 5.59 -12.64 16.00
C ASP A 112 4.24 -12.02 15.61
N ILE A 113 3.96 -11.90 14.31
CA ILE A 113 2.67 -11.38 13.79
C ILE A 113 1.53 -12.34 14.12
N MET A 114 1.77 -13.65 13.98
CA MET A 114 0.74 -14.67 14.21
C MET A 114 0.45 -14.85 15.71
N GLU A 115 1.41 -14.62 16.60
CA GLU A 115 1.17 -14.59 18.06
C GLU A 115 0.14 -13.54 18.47
N HIS A 116 0.08 -12.41 17.74
CA HIS A 116 -0.86 -11.31 17.98
C HIS A 116 -2.06 -11.36 17.01
N SER A 117 -2.33 -12.50 16.40
CA SER A 117 -3.47 -12.72 15.51
C SER A 117 -4.38 -13.78 16.10
N ASP A 118 -5.64 -13.87 15.64
CA ASP A 118 -6.50 -14.98 16.04
C ASP A 118 -5.81 -16.30 15.66
N ALA A 119 -5.40 -17.08 16.65
CA ALA A 119 -4.94 -18.46 16.50
C ALA A 119 -6.04 -19.40 16.01
N SER A 120 -7.21 -18.87 15.68
CA SER A 120 -8.41 -19.61 15.33
C SER A 120 -8.15 -20.35 14.04
N GLU A 121 -7.79 -21.63 14.19
CA GLU A 121 -7.87 -22.66 13.16
C GLU A 121 -7.68 -22.05 11.79
N ILE A 122 -6.43 -21.71 11.43
CA ILE A 122 -6.13 -21.20 10.10
C ILE A 122 -6.75 -22.21 9.15
N SER A 123 -7.91 -21.83 8.61
CA SER A 123 -8.71 -22.65 7.75
C SER A 123 -7.75 -23.18 6.70
N HIS A 124 -7.87 -24.45 6.31
CA HIS A 124 -7.05 -25.01 5.23
C HIS A 124 -7.06 -24.15 3.94
N PHE A 125 -7.92 -23.12 3.84
CA PHE A 125 -7.94 -22.09 2.81
C PHE A 125 -7.04 -20.85 3.04
N ALA A 126 -6.73 -20.46 4.28
CA ALA A 126 -5.96 -19.24 4.58
C ALA A 126 -4.43 -19.44 4.52
N LEU A 127 -3.97 -20.69 4.62
CA LEU A 127 -2.59 -21.09 4.31
C LEU A 127 -2.51 -21.50 2.85
N ILE A 128 -2.23 -20.55 1.96
CA ILE A 128 -1.51 -20.93 0.74
C ILE A 128 -0.18 -21.45 1.23
N VAL A 129 0.05 -22.73 0.96
CA VAL A 129 1.33 -23.42 1.08
C VAL A 129 2.43 -22.43 0.70
N SER A 130 3.10 -21.89 1.72
CA SER A 130 4.29 -21.04 1.67
C SER A 130 4.84 -20.87 0.25
N THR A 131 4.41 -19.83 -0.46
CA THR A 131 4.96 -19.49 -1.77
C THR A 131 5.90 -18.32 -1.65
N GLN A 132 6.85 -18.18 -2.57
CA GLN A 132 7.68 -16.99 -2.61
C GLN A 132 6.90 -15.86 -3.28
N MET A 133 7.08 -14.63 -2.80
CA MET A 133 6.46 -13.47 -3.44
C MET A 133 6.82 -13.42 -4.92
N VAL A 134 8.06 -13.76 -5.29
CA VAL A 134 8.52 -13.79 -6.70
C VAL A 134 7.72 -14.73 -7.61
N ASP A 135 7.07 -15.75 -7.06
CA ASP A 135 6.28 -16.73 -7.81
C ASP A 135 4.83 -16.27 -8.02
N LEU A 136 4.38 -15.28 -7.26
CA LEU A 136 3.07 -14.66 -7.44
C LEU A 136 3.16 -13.55 -8.49
N SER A 137 2.15 -13.41 -9.32
CA SER A 137 1.91 -12.18 -10.07
C SER A 137 1.38 -11.06 -9.16
N ASP A 138 1.48 -9.81 -9.59
CA ASP A 138 0.85 -8.70 -8.86
C ASP A 138 -0.68 -8.85 -8.79
N GLU A 139 -1.32 -9.49 -9.78
CA GLU A 139 -2.77 -9.72 -9.78
C GLU A 139 -3.19 -10.77 -8.75
N GLU A 140 -2.44 -11.87 -8.64
CA GLU A 140 -2.66 -12.88 -7.60
C GLU A 140 -2.50 -12.27 -6.21
N LEU A 141 -1.44 -11.50 -5.99
CA LEU A 141 -1.23 -10.81 -4.72
C LEU A 141 -2.39 -9.88 -4.36
N ILE A 142 -2.88 -9.07 -5.32
CA ILE A 142 -4.04 -8.19 -5.11
C ILE A 142 -5.31 -9.00 -4.83
N ASN A 143 -5.49 -10.14 -5.49
CA ASN A 143 -6.66 -11.01 -5.28
C ASN A 143 -6.69 -11.63 -3.88
N PHE A 144 -5.53 -11.93 -3.29
CA PHE A 144 -5.42 -12.34 -1.89
C PHE A 144 -5.62 -11.15 -0.94
N ALA A 145 -5.00 -10.01 -1.24
CA ALA A 145 -5.00 -8.86 -0.35
C ALA A 145 -6.34 -8.11 -0.24
N LYS A 146 -7.19 -8.19 -1.27
CA LYS A 146 -8.52 -7.54 -1.26
C LYS A 146 -9.53 -8.25 -0.35
N GLN A 147 -9.20 -9.43 0.14
CA GLN A 147 -10.05 -10.19 1.05
C GLN A 147 -10.01 -9.56 2.45
N ASP A 148 -11.06 -9.78 3.24
CA ASP A 148 -11.10 -9.24 4.60
C ASP A 148 -10.02 -9.88 5.49
N GLY A 149 -9.21 -9.02 6.12
CA GLY A 149 -8.07 -9.41 6.94
C GLY A 149 -6.75 -8.89 6.39
N ALA A 150 -5.65 -9.38 6.96
CA ALA A 150 -4.30 -9.01 6.56
C ALA A 150 -3.66 -10.06 5.66
N THR A 151 -2.85 -9.57 4.72
CA THR A 151 -1.86 -10.36 3.99
C THR A 151 -0.52 -10.26 4.71
N VAL A 152 0.02 -11.39 5.13
CA VAL A 152 1.29 -11.47 5.88
C VAL A 152 2.40 -11.97 4.97
N ILE A 153 3.49 -11.21 4.93
CA ILE A 153 4.68 -11.49 4.14
C ILE A 153 5.87 -11.47 5.10
N ASP A 154 6.73 -12.49 5.06
CA ASP A 154 7.93 -12.47 5.88
C ASP A 154 9.03 -11.58 5.30
N VAL A 155 10.03 -11.28 6.14
CA VAL A 155 11.16 -10.41 5.78
C VAL A 155 12.02 -10.95 4.64
N GLN A 156 11.97 -12.26 4.37
CA GLN A 156 12.64 -12.94 3.26
C GLN A 156 11.78 -12.97 1.99
N GLY A 157 10.62 -12.31 1.98
CA GLY A 157 9.74 -12.25 0.82
C GLY A 157 8.89 -13.50 0.62
N LYS A 158 8.65 -14.29 1.67
CA LYS A 158 7.73 -15.42 1.61
C LYS A 158 6.31 -14.97 1.93
N PHE A 159 5.34 -15.38 1.11
CA PHE A 159 3.93 -15.19 1.41
C PHE A 159 3.50 -16.20 2.48
N ARG A 160 3.02 -15.70 3.63
CA ARG A 160 2.71 -16.51 4.82
C ARG A 160 1.23 -16.75 5.03
N GLY A 161 0.38 -15.87 4.51
CA GLY A 161 -1.07 -16.04 4.56
C GLY A 161 -1.84 -14.80 4.14
N CYS A 162 -3.12 -14.98 3.88
CA CYS A 162 -4.10 -13.91 3.70
C CYS A 162 -5.32 -14.16 4.59
N MET A 163 -6.20 -13.16 4.69
CA MET A 163 -7.35 -13.18 5.60
C MET A 163 -6.95 -13.34 7.09
N VAL A 164 -5.74 -12.94 7.46
CA VAL A 164 -5.27 -13.02 8.84
C VAL A 164 -5.98 -11.97 9.69
N LEU A 165 -6.69 -12.40 10.72
CA LEU A 165 -7.37 -11.53 11.68
C LEU A 165 -6.37 -11.04 12.73
N LEU A 166 -5.91 -9.81 12.56
CA LEU A 166 -5.01 -9.15 13.50
C LEU A 166 -5.75 -8.83 14.81
N ARG A 167 -5.17 -9.23 15.95
CA ARG A 167 -5.70 -9.03 17.30
C ARG A 167 -4.67 -8.36 18.22
N PRO A 168 -4.12 -7.18 17.84
CA PRO A 168 -3.25 -6.45 18.73
C PRO A 168 -4.00 -6.03 19.99
N ASN A 169 -3.28 -5.80 21.08
CA ASN A 169 -3.85 -5.32 22.33
C ASN A 169 -4.59 -3.98 22.13
N ALA A 170 -5.79 -3.89 22.68
CA ALA A 170 -6.61 -2.68 22.61
C ALA A 170 -5.92 -1.45 23.23
N GLU A 171 -5.04 -1.62 24.21
CA GLU A 171 -4.36 -0.54 24.93
C GLU A 171 -3.05 -0.06 24.27
N THR A 172 -2.58 -0.77 23.25
CA THR A 172 -1.35 -0.43 22.54
C THR A 172 -1.45 0.97 21.93
N GLN A 173 -0.44 1.78 22.26
CA GLN A 173 -0.32 3.14 21.76
C GLN A 173 0.15 3.12 20.31
N ALA A 174 -0.60 3.79 19.44
CA ALA A 174 -0.25 3.96 18.03
C ALA A 174 -0.88 5.24 17.47
N GLU A 175 -0.25 5.85 16.47
CA GLU A 175 -0.71 7.04 15.78
C GLU A 175 -1.87 6.69 14.83
N ILE A 176 -3.07 6.60 15.38
CA ILE A 176 -4.30 6.40 14.60
C ILE A 176 -4.91 7.77 14.33
N GLY A 177 -4.82 8.23 13.09
CA GLY A 177 -5.42 9.50 12.68
C GLY A 177 -6.94 9.54 12.90
N PRO A 178 -7.53 10.73 13.08
CA PRO A 178 -8.99 10.87 13.22
C PRO A 178 -9.71 10.32 11.98
N GLY A 179 -10.90 9.74 12.20
CA GLY A 179 -11.71 9.14 11.13
C GLY A 179 -11.19 7.81 10.58
N LYS A 180 -10.09 7.27 11.13
CA LYS A 180 -9.55 5.97 10.74
C LYS A 180 -10.26 4.82 11.47
N GLY A 181 -10.70 3.83 10.69
CA GLY A 181 -11.44 2.67 11.20
C GLY A 181 -10.56 1.53 11.74
N ALA A 182 -11.20 0.40 12.05
CA ALA A 182 -10.57 -0.79 12.64
C ALA A 182 -9.32 -1.26 11.86
N ARG A 183 -9.36 -1.19 10.52
CA ARG A 183 -8.22 -1.55 9.65
C ARG A 183 -6.93 -0.81 10.01
N HIS A 184 -7.02 0.51 10.14
CA HIS A 184 -5.87 1.35 10.48
C HIS A 184 -5.45 1.15 11.93
N SER A 185 -6.42 1.00 12.84
CA SER A 185 -6.14 0.72 14.26
C SER A 185 -5.35 -0.58 14.42
N SER A 186 -5.82 -1.67 13.82
CA SER A 186 -5.15 -2.97 13.87
C SER A 186 -3.76 -2.92 13.21
N ALA A 187 -3.63 -2.30 12.04
CA ALA A 187 -2.35 -2.20 11.34
C ALA A 187 -1.31 -1.38 12.15
N ALA A 188 -1.70 -0.21 12.66
CA ALA A 188 -0.82 0.65 13.43
C ALA A 188 -0.37 -0.04 14.72
N LYS A 189 -1.29 -0.63 15.49
CA LYS A 189 -0.93 -1.34 16.72
C LYS A 189 -0.12 -2.60 16.47
N MET A 190 -0.45 -3.37 15.42
CA MET A 190 0.35 -4.53 15.02
C MET A 190 1.79 -4.13 14.67
N SER A 191 1.98 -2.99 13.98
CA SER A 191 3.32 -2.48 13.68
C SER A 191 4.14 -2.16 14.94
N ALA A 192 3.49 -1.80 16.05
CA ALA A 192 4.14 -1.56 17.34
C ALA A 192 4.45 -2.87 18.08
N GLU A 193 3.48 -3.78 18.17
CA GLU A 193 3.60 -5.02 18.95
C GLU A 193 4.54 -6.04 18.29
N ALA A 194 4.40 -6.24 16.98
CA ALA A 194 5.19 -7.23 16.23
C ALA A 194 6.41 -6.63 15.51
N ASN A 195 6.73 -5.35 15.77
CA ASN A 195 7.83 -4.62 15.12
C ASN A 195 7.87 -4.82 13.59
N CYS A 196 6.70 -4.77 12.96
CA CYS A 196 6.51 -5.04 11.54
C CYS A 196 6.12 -3.77 10.78
N LEU A 197 6.32 -3.76 9.47
CA LEU A 197 5.79 -2.74 8.59
C LEU A 197 4.34 -3.07 8.23
N ALA A 198 3.42 -2.13 8.46
CA ALA A 198 2.01 -2.29 8.09
C ALA A 198 1.59 -1.26 7.04
N ILE A 199 1.02 -1.74 5.94
CA ILE A 199 0.53 -0.89 4.84
C ILE A 199 -0.98 -1.10 4.73
N THR A 200 -1.74 -0.04 4.93
CA THR A 200 -3.19 -0.04 4.78
C THR A 200 -3.60 0.69 3.52
N VAL A 201 -4.52 0.08 2.76
CA VAL A 201 -5.26 0.75 1.68
C VAL A 201 -6.69 0.96 2.13
N SER A 202 -7.10 2.21 2.18
CA SER A 202 -8.48 2.58 2.46
C SER A 202 -9.31 2.44 1.17
N HIS A 203 -10.58 2.03 1.30
CA HIS A 203 -11.45 1.80 0.14
C HIS A 203 -11.76 3.08 -0.66
N ASP A 204 -11.67 4.22 0.02
CA ASP A 204 -11.75 5.60 -0.48
C ASP A 204 -10.46 6.07 -1.16
N GLY A 205 -9.40 5.25 -1.15
CA GLY A 205 -8.18 5.48 -1.92
C GLY A 205 -6.91 5.75 -1.09
N PRO A 206 -6.92 6.41 0.08
CA PRO A 206 -5.69 6.69 0.81
C PRO A 206 -4.86 5.43 1.12
N ILE A 207 -3.54 5.56 1.02
CA ILE A 207 -2.60 4.54 1.48
C ILE A 207 -1.89 5.09 2.71
N THR A 208 -1.74 4.28 3.74
CA THR A 208 -1.02 4.68 4.95
C THR A 208 -0.04 3.60 5.34
N VAL A 209 1.18 4.00 5.66
CA VAL A 209 2.25 3.11 6.08
C VAL A 209 2.58 3.40 7.53
N TYR A 210 2.63 2.33 8.33
CA TYR A 210 2.94 2.37 9.75
C TYR A 210 4.18 1.54 10.05
N ASP A 211 5.02 2.08 10.92
CA ASP A 211 6.15 1.37 11.51
C ASP A 211 6.25 1.73 13.00
N ALA A 212 6.45 0.73 13.85
CA ALA A 212 6.55 0.90 15.31
C ALA A 212 5.39 1.73 15.92
N GLY A 213 4.18 1.57 15.38
CA GLY A 213 2.99 2.32 15.82
C GLY A 213 2.91 3.74 15.29
N GLN A 214 3.89 4.24 14.55
CA GLN A 214 3.91 5.59 14.00
C GLN A 214 3.51 5.57 12.53
N ARG A 215 2.83 6.61 12.05
CA ARG A 215 2.55 6.78 10.63
C ARG A 215 3.76 7.42 9.96
N ILE A 216 4.48 6.63 9.16
CA ILE A 216 5.67 7.11 8.46
C ILE A 216 5.35 7.66 7.06
N LEU A 217 4.20 7.29 6.49
CA LEU A 217 3.79 7.74 5.16
C LEU A 217 2.27 7.75 4.98
N SER A 218 1.77 8.73 4.21
CA SER A 218 0.37 8.81 3.76
C SER A 218 0.31 9.28 2.31
N LEU A 219 -0.44 8.56 1.46
CA LEU A 219 -0.55 8.72 -0.01
C LEU A 219 -2.01 8.62 -0.50
#